data_AF-A0A8U0W9E4-F1
#
_entry.id   AF-A0A8U0W9E4-F1
#
_cell.length_a   1.000
_cell.length_b   1.000
_cell.length_c   1.000
_cell.angle_alpha   90.00
_cell.angle_beta   90.00
_cell.angle_gamma   90.00
#
_symmetry.space_group_name_H-M   'P 1'
#
loop_
_entity.id
_entity.type
_entity.pdbx_description
1 polymer ?
#
loop_
_entity_poly.entity_id
_entity_poly.type
_entity_poly.pdbx_seq_one_letter_code
_entity_poly.pdbx_strand_id
1 'polypeptide(L)'
;MSSKAENNKREKQDSLASPTNSSEHLLSVISNLYLNIGQRLHLDFAPYCLDDLTYCHHRHNHADKPKMASRSQLHALRIAFEQLRYVTSINLTTDMCLRGEFPGVSCFINLLESILSVNCTIEQKPNITLQQCYNKYIELFLMIVRTFPPCWQGMRHHYIDFLNRGLDTRKLSSNEETLPSKSSKVCDILLDLLEDLLKICSPSDLSSPQGDAINMPPTFMDANPADSFRDDSFSSEYEQHERQLHTNVALTLVQRLERLFVALSLILNALEYDLATWLLQYNKNPNDCICSENGPLIVAVCGLTQFTRMTKMVRRIFTVFSDAVAKSLCKSRLQVLERYISLLMVASNTMDMENTVNGVKYPVLGDKTRLLIKDFFEIFKEYNRGDVTSYMETIELLRISFVRYEFIDSLLFVNSEPLTPQKIALDMTKKHWLKPKEDISCEQYLHLSLNALRSYCDWHGLKTYVITKPGKIAPLTTANHSVHRLAMHGSGSVSLKEMAKNIKQLEAKLKMTVSVCKPKVTLPLADICIDETILRKYREDLKLIVDLHNVLLKQKREYPQVDFSEWLNFLPDFIPEKDARSTS
;
A
#
# COMPACT_ATOMS: atom_id res chain seq x y z
N MET A 1 72.72 42.15 -15.86
CA MET A 1 72.30 41.08 -14.93
C MET A 1 70.96 41.52 -14.33
N SER A 2 69.84 41.16 -14.97
CA SER A 2 69.05 39.92 -14.76
C SER A 2 68.29 39.97 -13.43
N SER A 3 66.98 39.74 -13.30
CA SER A 3 65.88 39.46 -14.22
C SER A 3 64.60 39.31 -13.38
N LYS A 4 63.45 39.64 -13.99
CA LYS A 4 62.07 39.38 -13.52
C LYS A 4 61.79 37.88 -13.29
N ALA A 5 60.86 37.58 -12.37
CA ALA A 5 59.83 36.51 -12.46
C ALA A 5 58.92 36.62 -11.21
N GLU A 6 57.75 37.27 -11.26
CA GLU A 6 56.46 36.63 -11.61
C GLU A 6 56.33 35.21 -11.09
N ASN A 7 55.81 35.07 -9.86
CA ASN A 7 55.28 33.80 -9.37
C ASN A 7 53.75 33.89 -9.34
N ASN A 8 53.17 33.46 -10.46
CA ASN A 8 51.76 33.14 -10.64
C ASN A 8 51.30 32.18 -9.52
N LYS A 9 50.44 32.66 -8.63
CA LYS A 9 49.47 31.81 -7.92
C LYS A 9 48.47 31.29 -8.96
N ARG A 10 48.85 30.23 -9.68
CA ARG A 10 47.90 29.38 -10.38
C ARG A 10 47.02 28.71 -9.32
N GLU A 11 45.76 29.07 -9.38
CA GLU A 11 44.60 28.30 -8.96
C GLU A 11 44.93 26.80 -8.94
N LYS A 12 44.97 26.23 -7.74
CA LYS A 12 44.66 24.81 -7.60
C LYS A 12 43.23 24.65 -8.07
N GLN A 13 43.08 24.15 -9.28
CA GLN A 13 41.95 23.31 -9.65
C GLN A 13 41.77 22.28 -8.52
N ASP A 14 40.81 22.55 -7.63
CA ASP A 14 40.16 21.49 -6.88
C ASP A 14 39.39 20.66 -7.91
N SER A 15 40.12 19.69 -8.46
CA SER A 15 39.61 18.55 -9.19
C SER A 15 38.40 17.97 -8.46
N LEU A 16 37.39 17.60 -9.25
CA LEU A 16 36.27 16.73 -8.91
C LEU A 16 36.49 15.96 -7.59
N ALA A 17 35.53 16.10 -6.68
CA ALA A 17 35.39 15.31 -5.46
C ALA A 17 35.95 13.88 -5.62
N SER A 18 36.78 13.46 -4.67
CA SER A 18 37.42 12.15 -4.66
C SER A 18 36.41 11.02 -5.01
N PRO A 19 36.80 10.04 -5.83
CA PRO A 19 35.90 8.98 -6.30
C PRO A 19 35.25 8.18 -5.15
N THR A 20 35.93 8.06 -4.01
CA THR A 20 35.44 7.41 -2.78
C THR A 20 34.25 8.11 -2.13
N ASN A 21 34.12 9.43 -2.25
CA ASN A 21 33.00 10.17 -1.65
C ASN A 21 31.69 10.05 -2.45
N SER A 22 31.74 9.55 -3.70
CA SER A 22 30.55 9.38 -4.56
C SER A 22 29.86 8.04 -4.37
N SER A 23 30.59 6.97 -4.06
CA SER A 23 30.03 5.63 -3.86
C SER A 23 29.33 5.48 -2.52
N GLU A 24 29.92 5.98 -1.43
CA GLU A 24 29.30 5.96 -0.09
C GLU A 24 28.04 6.83 -0.02
N HIS A 25 28.05 7.97 -0.73
CA HIS A 25 26.88 8.82 -0.87
C HIS A 25 25.76 8.11 -1.64
N LEU A 26 26.07 7.49 -2.77
CA LEU A 26 25.11 6.72 -3.56
C LEU A 26 24.55 5.52 -2.77
N LEU A 27 25.42 4.81 -2.06
CA LEU A 27 25.02 3.71 -1.16
C LEU A 27 24.01 4.19 -0.11
N SER A 28 24.25 5.35 0.50
CA SER A 28 23.34 5.92 1.51
C SER A 28 21.97 6.27 0.92
N VAL A 29 21.93 6.86 -0.29
CA VAL A 29 20.66 7.15 -0.98
C VAL A 29 19.91 5.87 -1.28
N ILE A 30 20.56 4.91 -1.95
CA ILE A 30 19.91 3.69 -2.43
C ILE A 30 19.49 2.80 -1.26
N SER A 31 20.32 2.71 -0.21
CA SER A 31 19.96 2.02 1.03
C SER A 31 18.71 2.62 1.66
N ASN A 32 18.61 3.95 1.74
CA ASN A 32 17.42 4.61 2.26
C ASN A 32 16.19 4.35 1.38
N LEU A 33 16.32 4.39 0.05
CA LEU A 33 15.22 4.03 -0.85
C LEU A 33 14.76 2.57 -0.65
N TYR A 34 15.71 1.66 -0.48
CA TYR A 34 15.44 0.23 -0.34
C TYR A 34 14.75 -0.12 0.99
N LEU A 35 15.21 0.49 2.09
CA LEU A 35 14.69 0.24 3.44
C LEU A 35 13.47 1.08 3.80
N ASN A 36 13.16 2.15 3.07
CA ASN A 36 11.95 2.94 3.29
C ASN A 36 10.72 2.21 2.69
N ILE A 37 10.32 1.12 3.34
CA ILE A 37 9.24 0.25 2.87
C ILE A 37 7.90 0.99 2.76
N GLY A 38 7.64 1.95 3.65
CA GLY A 38 6.43 2.77 3.59
C GLY A 38 6.33 3.57 2.29
N GLN A 39 7.42 4.22 1.87
CA GLN A 39 7.48 4.89 0.56
C GLN A 39 7.48 3.89 -0.60
N ARG A 40 8.24 2.79 -0.50
CA ARG A 40 8.36 1.79 -1.57
C ARG A 40 7.01 1.14 -1.93
N LEU A 41 6.13 0.96 -0.95
CA LEU A 41 4.77 0.43 -1.13
C LEU A 41 3.71 1.52 -1.25
N HIS A 42 4.06 2.81 -1.09
CA HIS A 42 3.12 3.94 -1.03
C HIS A 42 1.94 3.68 -0.08
N LEU A 43 2.26 3.22 1.14
CA LEU A 43 1.25 2.89 2.16
C LEU A 43 0.53 4.14 2.65
N ASP A 44 -0.80 4.10 2.65
CA ASP A 44 -1.62 5.17 3.25
C ASP A 44 -1.44 5.21 4.78
N PHE A 45 -1.21 4.04 5.40
CA PHE A 45 -0.97 3.90 6.83
C PHE A 45 0.17 2.91 7.07
N ALA A 46 1.23 3.34 7.74
CA ALA A 46 2.34 2.48 8.09
C ALA A 46 1.93 1.49 9.21
N PRO A 47 2.18 0.18 9.05
CA PRO A 47 2.06 -0.80 10.12
C PRO A 47 2.88 -0.41 11.34
N TYR A 48 2.33 -0.63 12.55
CA TYR A 48 3.05 -0.35 13.81
C TYR A 48 4.41 -1.08 13.88
N CYS A 49 4.51 -2.26 13.26
CA CYS A 49 5.75 -3.03 13.20
C CYS A 49 6.86 -2.37 12.36
N LEU A 50 6.53 -1.45 11.44
CA LEU A 50 7.54 -0.67 10.73
C LEU A 50 8.11 0.45 11.62
N ASP A 51 7.26 1.03 12.47
CA ASP A 51 7.68 2.08 13.41
C ASP A 51 8.53 1.51 14.54
N ASP A 52 8.24 0.29 14.99
CA ASP A 52 8.87 -0.36 16.15
C ASP A 52 9.37 -1.78 15.82
N LEU A 53 10.57 -1.82 15.26
CA LEU A 53 11.19 -3.08 14.83
C LEU A 53 11.56 -3.98 16.00
N THR A 54 12.00 -3.40 17.11
CA THR A 54 12.31 -4.15 18.32
C THR A 54 11.09 -4.87 18.87
N TYR A 55 9.93 -4.21 18.87
CA TYR A 55 8.66 -4.85 19.22
C TYR A 55 8.39 -6.05 18.32
N CYS A 56 8.40 -5.81 17.00
CA CYS A 56 8.06 -6.82 16.01
C CYS A 56 8.96 -8.05 16.14
N HIS A 57 10.27 -7.83 16.26
CA HIS A 57 11.24 -8.91 16.39
C HIS A 57 11.00 -9.77 17.64
N HIS A 58 10.79 -9.14 18.81
CA HIS A 58 10.61 -9.87 20.07
C HIS A 58 9.22 -10.45 20.28
N ARG A 59 8.17 -9.81 19.76
CA ARG A 59 6.76 -10.16 20.06
C ARG A 59 6.05 -10.89 18.93
N HIS A 60 6.57 -10.88 17.71
CA HIS A 60 5.94 -11.52 16.55
C HIS A 60 6.84 -12.55 15.89
N ASN A 61 8.13 -12.24 15.68
CA ASN A 61 9.03 -13.14 14.94
C ASN A 61 9.54 -14.30 15.80
N HIS A 62 9.94 -14.02 17.04
CA HIS A 62 10.48 -15.01 17.96
C HIS A 62 9.55 -15.35 19.12
N ALA A 63 8.31 -14.85 19.07
CA ALA A 63 7.33 -15.12 20.11
C ALA A 63 6.62 -16.46 19.88
N ASP A 64 6.14 -17.03 20.99
CA ASP A 64 5.25 -18.18 20.96
C ASP A 64 4.01 -17.91 20.11
N LYS A 65 3.33 -18.99 19.70
CA LYS A 65 2.06 -18.88 18.98
C LYS A 65 1.04 -18.08 19.82
N PRO A 66 0.15 -17.31 19.17
CA PRO A 66 -0.89 -16.59 19.89
C PRO A 66 -1.75 -17.56 20.68
N LYS A 67 -2.12 -17.14 21.90
CA LYS A 67 -3.04 -17.90 22.72
C LYS A 67 -4.38 -17.96 21.99
N MET A 68 -4.92 -19.16 21.84
CA MET A 68 -6.27 -19.34 21.31
C MET A 68 -7.31 -19.04 22.38
N ALA A 69 -8.43 -18.43 21.99
CA ALA A 69 -9.60 -18.36 22.86
C ALA A 69 -10.11 -19.76 23.23
N SER A 70 -10.75 -19.88 24.40
CA SER A 70 -11.27 -21.17 24.86
C SER A 70 -12.36 -21.72 23.92
N ARG A 71 -12.52 -23.05 23.87
CA ARG A 71 -13.53 -23.70 23.02
C ARG A 71 -14.96 -23.20 23.32
N SER A 72 -15.28 -22.93 24.59
CA SER A 72 -16.58 -22.39 24.99
C SER A 72 -16.80 -20.96 24.48
N GLN A 73 -15.80 -20.10 24.59
CA GLN A 73 -15.83 -18.73 24.04
C GLN A 73 -15.99 -18.75 22.51
N LEU A 74 -15.23 -19.59 21.81
CA LEU A 74 -15.34 -19.72 20.35
C LEU A 74 -16.72 -20.23 19.92
N HIS A 75 -17.28 -21.19 20.67
CA HIS A 75 -18.63 -21.70 20.42
C HIS A 75 -19.70 -20.64 20.67
N ALA A 76 -19.59 -19.88 21.79
CA ALA A 76 -20.50 -18.78 22.08
C ALA A 76 -20.43 -17.67 21.02
N LEU A 77 -19.23 -17.33 20.56
CA LEU A 77 -19.04 -16.35 19.48
C LEU A 77 -19.68 -16.83 18.17
N ARG A 78 -19.51 -18.12 17.83
CA ARG A 78 -20.14 -18.71 16.65
C ARG A 78 -21.67 -18.63 16.74
N ILE A 79 -22.26 -19.03 17.87
CA ILE A 79 -23.72 -18.93 18.08
C ILE A 79 -24.18 -17.48 17.97
N ALA A 80 -23.44 -16.53 18.55
CA ALA A 80 -23.79 -15.11 18.47
C ALA A 80 -23.86 -14.60 17.03
N PHE A 81 -22.93 -15.00 16.16
CA PHE A 81 -23.00 -14.67 14.73
C PHE A 81 -24.13 -15.40 14.01
N GLU A 82 -24.32 -16.71 14.29
CA GLU A 82 -25.38 -17.52 13.66
C GLU A 82 -26.78 -17.00 14.02
N GLN A 83 -26.97 -16.44 15.21
CA GLN A 83 -28.24 -15.88 15.72
C GLN A 83 -28.35 -14.35 15.55
N LEU A 84 -27.44 -13.71 14.80
CA LEU A 84 -27.44 -12.25 14.58
C LEU A 84 -27.43 -11.42 15.88
N ARG A 85 -26.84 -11.93 16.96
CA ARG A 85 -26.69 -11.24 18.25
C ARG A 85 -25.53 -10.23 18.19
N TYR A 86 -25.72 -9.13 17.44
CA TYR A 86 -24.67 -8.14 17.09
C TYR A 86 -23.85 -7.63 18.28
N VAL A 87 -24.52 -7.15 19.34
CA VAL A 87 -23.82 -6.61 20.52
C VAL A 87 -23.01 -7.69 21.23
N THR A 88 -23.54 -8.92 21.28
CA THR A 88 -22.87 -10.06 21.93
C THR A 88 -21.62 -10.47 21.15
N SER A 89 -21.70 -10.59 19.82
CA SER A 89 -20.55 -10.93 18.98
C SER A 89 -19.46 -9.85 19.06
N ILE A 90 -19.85 -8.56 19.09
CA ILE A 90 -18.94 -7.43 19.26
C ILE A 90 -18.21 -7.50 20.60
N ASN A 91 -18.95 -7.65 21.70
CA ASN A 91 -18.37 -7.67 23.04
C ASN A 91 -17.45 -8.88 23.25
N LEU A 92 -17.86 -10.06 22.80
CA LEU A 92 -17.03 -11.27 22.87
C LEU A 92 -15.73 -11.12 22.08
N THR A 93 -15.81 -10.62 20.84
CA THR A 93 -14.62 -10.41 20.00
C THR A 93 -13.67 -9.37 20.62
N THR A 94 -14.24 -8.28 21.16
CA THR A 94 -13.48 -7.24 21.84
C THR A 94 -12.75 -7.78 23.06
N ASP A 95 -13.44 -8.49 23.93
CA ASP A 95 -12.87 -9.11 25.14
C ASP A 95 -11.73 -10.09 24.78
N MET A 96 -11.92 -10.93 23.76
CA MET A 96 -10.86 -11.83 23.28
C MET A 96 -9.61 -11.06 22.81
N CYS A 97 -9.78 -10.02 21.99
CA CYS A 97 -8.65 -9.21 21.52
C CYS A 97 -7.93 -8.50 22.67
N LEU A 98 -8.68 -7.91 23.60
CA LEU A 98 -8.10 -7.22 24.78
C LEU A 98 -7.32 -8.19 25.68
N ARG A 99 -7.72 -9.47 25.74
CA ARG A 99 -7.01 -10.53 26.46
C ARG A 99 -5.81 -11.10 25.68
N GLY A 100 -5.61 -10.71 24.43
CA GLY A 100 -4.61 -11.31 23.55
C GLY A 100 -4.94 -12.76 23.16
N GLU A 101 -6.22 -13.12 23.15
CA GLU A 101 -6.73 -14.42 22.75
C GLU A 101 -7.27 -14.35 21.32
N PHE A 102 -6.71 -15.13 20.39
CA PHE A 102 -7.11 -15.08 18.99
C PHE A 102 -8.55 -15.64 18.83
N PRO A 103 -9.49 -14.87 18.25
CA PRO A 103 -10.90 -15.28 18.12
C PRO A 103 -11.16 -16.32 17.02
N GLY A 104 -10.11 -16.74 16.30
CA GLY A 104 -10.19 -17.79 15.28
C GLY A 104 -10.52 -17.28 13.88
N VAL A 105 -10.21 -18.11 12.88
CA VAL A 105 -10.41 -17.80 11.44
C VAL A 105 -11.87 -17.54 11.09
N SER A 106 -12.81 -18.25 11.72
CA SER A 106 -14.25 -18.05 11.50
C SER A 106 -14.73 -16.66 11.88
N CYS A 107 -14.05 -15.98 12.83
CA CYS A 107 -14.39 -14.61 13.20
C CYS A 107 -14.16 -13.64 12.02
N PHE A 108 -13.03 -13.76 11.31
CA PHE A 108 -12.77 -12.94 10.12
C PHE A 108 -13.83 -13.12 9.04
N ILE A 109 -14.21 -14.37 8.75
CA ILE A 109 -15.26 -14.69 7.77
C ILE A 109 -16.59 -14.09 8.20
N ASN A 110 -17.03 -14.33 9.43
CA ASN A 110 -18.30 -13.83 9.94
C ASN A 110 -18.38 -12.29 9.97
N LEU A 111 -17.28 -11.61 10.30
CA LEU A 111 -17.19 -10.15 10.25
C LEU A 111 -17.35 -9.65 8.81
N LEU A 112 -16.63 -10.25 7.85
CA LEU A 112 -16.70 -9.85 6.45
C LEU A 112 -18.10 -10.06 5.87
N GLU A 113 -18.71 -11.21 6.15
CA GLU A 113 -20.10 -11.51 5.77
C GLU A 113 -21.06 -10.48 6.36
N SER A 114 -20.91 -10.14 7.63
CA SER A 114 -21.77 -9.15 8.30
C SER A 114 -21.62 -7.76 7.67
N ILE A 115 -20.39 -7.35 7.32
CA ILE A 115 -20.13 -6.09 6.61
C ILE A 115 -20.86 -6.08 5.25
N LEU A 116 -20.83 -7.21 4.53
CA LEU A 116 -21.44 -7.34 3.21
C LEU A 116 -22.97 -7.46 3.24
N SER A 117 -23.59 -7.83 4.38
CA SER A 117 -25.01 -8.23 4.43
C SER A 117 -25.90 -7.46 5.40
N VAL A 118 -25.37 -6.81 6.44
CA VAL A 118 -26.19 -6.16 7.48
C VAL A 118 -26.98 -4.97 6.93
N ASN A 119 -28.25 -5.14 6.62
CA ASN A 119 -29.09 -4.03 6.17
C ASN A 119 -29.39 -2.98 7.28
N CYS A 120 -29.03 -1.72 7.03
CA CYS A 120 -29.18 -0.60 7.98
C CYS A 120 -30.40 0.30 7.69
N THR A 121 -31.12 0.10 6.58
CA THR A 121 -32.19 1.01 6.12
C THR A 121 -33.59 0.65 6.62
N ILE A 122 -33.70 -0.34 7.50
CA ILE A 122 -34.99 -0.85 7.97
C ILE A 122 -35.55 0.12 9.02
N GLU A 123 -36.68 0.76 8.68
CA GLU A 123 -37.43 1.76 9.47
C GLU A 123 -38.10 1.17 10.74
N GLN A 124 -37.36 0.46 11.59
CA GLN A 124 -37.84 0.09 12.91
C GLN A 124 -37.21 1.01 13.96
N LYS A 125 -37.77 2.24 14.10
CA LYS A 125 -37.30 3.30 15.01
C LYS A 125 -35.84 3.74 14.71
N PRO A 126 -35.32 4.87 15.22
CA PRO A 126 -33.95 5.28 14.88
C PRO A 126 -32.96 4.25 15.41
N ASN A 127 -32.60 3.28 14.58
CA ASN A 127 -31.75 2.15 14.91
C ASN A 127 -30.28 2.58 14.80
N ILE A 128 -29.94 3.62 15.60
CA ILE A 128 -28.58 4.12 15.82
C ILE A 128 -27.62 2.95 16.12
N THR A 129 -28.15 1.87 16.70
CA THR A 129 -27.47 0.61 17.01
C THR A 129 -26.95 -0.17 15.80
N LEU A 130 -27.68 -0.29 14.68
CA LEU A 130 -27.26 -1.16 13.56
C LEU A 130 -26.12 -0.54 12.72
N GLN A 131 -26.20 0.76 12.43
CA GLN A 131 -25.11 1.48 11.78
C GLN A 131 -23.86 1.50 12.66
N GLN A 132 -24.03 1.66 13.98
CA GLN A 132 -22.93 1.52 14.94
C GLN A 132 -22.35 0.10 14.94
N CYS A 133 -23.18 -0.95 14.89
CA CYS A 133 -22.72 -2.33 14.78
C CYS A 133 -21.92 -2.56 13.49
N TYR A 134 -22.39 -2.05 12.35
CA TYR A 134 -21.67 -2.11 11.08
C TYR A 134 -20.27 -1.48 11.19
N ASN A 135 -20.18 -0.25 11.70
CA ASN A 135 -18.90 0.42 11.91
C ASN A 135 -18.01 -0.35 12.89
N LYS A 136 -18.59 -0.88 13.97
CA LYS A 136 -17.87 -1.70 14.94
C LYS A 136 -17.32 -2.99 14.33
N TYR A 137 -18.02 -3.62 13.39
CA TYR A 137 -17.46 -4.78 12.68
C TYR A 137 -16.22 -4.45 11.84
N ILE A 138 -16.21 -3.28 11.19
CA ILE A 138 -15.01 -2.78 10.48
C ILE A 138 -13.87 -2.54 11.47
N GLU A 139 -14.14 -1.84 12.56
CA GLU A 139 -13.14 -1.58 13.62
C GLU A 139 -12.60 -2.87 14.23
N LEU A 140 -13.47 -3.86 14.48
CA LEU A 140 -13.09 -5.16 15.03
C LEU A 140 -12.17 -5.92 14.09
N PHE A 141 -12.44 -5.92 12.79
CA PHE A 141 -11.53 -6.54 11.81
C PHE A 141 -10.14 -5.93 11.91
N LEU A 142 -10.04 -4.59 11.88
CA LEU A 142 -8.78 -3.87 11.99
C LEU A 142 -8.10 -4.10 13.36
N MET A 143 -8.88 -4.18 14.44
CA MET A 143 -8.36 -4.47 15.78
C MET A 143 -7.78 -5.89 15.86
N ILE A 144 -8.42 -6.89 15.24
CA ILE A 144 -7.87 -8.25 15.17
C ILE A 144 -6.56 -8.23 14.39
N VAL A 145 -6.51 -7.58 13.22
CA VAL A 145 -5.26 -7.47 12.43
C VAL A 145 -4.16 -6.76 13.21
N ARG A 146 -4.49 -5.71 13.96
CA ARG A 146 -3.51 -4.99 14.78
C ARG A 146 -3.01 -5.82 15.97
N THR A 147 -3.89 -6.60 16.60
CA THR A 147 -3.58 -7.39 17.81
C THR A 147 -2.86 -8.69 17.44
N PHE A 148 -3.25 -9.30 16.33
CA PHE A 148 -2.71 -10.54 15.80
C PHE A 148 -2.22 -10.32 14.36
N PRO A 149 -1.13 -9.55 14.18
CA PRO A 149 -0.69 -9.15 12.85
C PRO A 149 -0.18 -10.34 12.04
N PRO A 150 -0.30 -10.27 10.70
CA PRO A 150 0.13 -11.37 9.81
C PRO A 150 1.63 -11.65 9.90
N CYS A 151 2.43 -10.64 10.30
CA CYS A 151 3.86 -10.77 10.55
C CYS A 151 4.24 -11.66 11.76
N TRP A 152 3.27 -12.01 12.61
CA TRP A 152 3.51 -12.97 13.69
C TRP A 152 3.61 -14.37 13.09
N GLN A 153 4.75 -15.03 13.29
CA GLN A 153 5.05 -16.34 12.69
C GLN A 153 3.93 -17.38 12.93
N GLY A 154 3.30 -17.34 14.12
CA GLY A 154 2.18 -18.21 14.46
C GLY A 154 0.86 -17.86 13.75
N MET A 155 0.70 -16.66 13.20
CA MET A 155 -0.56 -16.18 12.61
C MET A 155 -0.71 -16.47 11.12
N ARG A 156 0.40 -16.61 10.40
CA ARG A 156 0.41 -16.76 8.93
C ARG A 156 -0.59 -17.77 8.40
N HIS A 157 -0.57 -19.00 8.93
CA HIS A 157 -1.45 -20.06 8.48
C HIS A 157 -2.94 -19.75 8.69
N HIS A 158 -3.30 -18.97 9.72
CA HIS A 158 -4.68 -18.51 9.93
C HIS A 158 -5.13 -17.51 8.89
N TYR A 159 -4.25 -16.59 8.45
CA TYR A 159 -4.56 -15.67 7.36
C TYR A 159 -4.68 -16.39 6.01
N ILE A 160 -3.79 -17.36 5.74
CA ILE A 160 -3.89 -18.20 4.54
C ILE A 160 -5.20 -19.01 4.55
N ASP A 161 -5.56 -19.60 5.68
CA ASP A 161 -6.82 -20.34 5.84
C ASP A 161 -8.03 -19.41 5.65
N PHE A 162 -8.02 -18.21 6.24
CA PHE A 162 -9.03 -17.18 6.00
C PHE A 162 -9.20 -16.85 4.51
N LEU A 163 -8.09 -16.57 3.81
CA LEU A 163 -8.12 -16.19 2.39
C LEU A 163 -8.55 -17.33 1.46
N ASN A 164 -8.34 -18.57 1.88
CA ASN A 164 -8.74 -19.78 1.14
C ASN A 164 -10.10 -20.35 1.55
N ARG A 165 -10.85 -19.66 2.42
CA ARG A 165 -12.23 -20.02 2.79
C ARG A 165 -13.23 -19.20 2.00
N GLY A 166 -14.38 -19.81 1.70
CA GLY A 166 -15.51 -19.16 1.07
C GLY A 166 -16.35 -18.38 2.08
N LEU A 167 -17.28 -17.58 1.56
CA LEU A 167 -18.30 -16.89 2.33
C LEU A 167 -19.60 -17.71 2.32
N ASP A 168 -20.39 -17.58 3.39
CA ASP A 168 -21.73 -18.17 3.47
C ASP A 168 -22.62 -17.59 2.37
N THR A 169 -22.95 -18.47 1.43
CA THR A 169 -23.78 -18.17 0.27
C THR A 169 -25.15 -17.64 0.66
N ARG A 170 -25.70 -18.06 1.81
CA ARG A 170 -27.01 -17.61 2.32
C ARG A 170 -27.03 -16.14 2.72
N LYS A 171 -25.87 -15.58 3.10
CA LYS A 171 -25.72 -14.15 3.42
C LYS A 171 -25.45 -13.31 2.19
N LEU A 172 -25.03 -13.93 1.08
CA LEU A 172 -24.82 -13.27 -0.19
C LEU A 172 -26.11 -13.24 -1.03
N SER A 173 -26.81 -14.36 -1.13
CA SER A 173 -28.10 -14.43 -1.80
C SER A 173 -29.04 -15.44 -1.16
N SER A 174 -30.33 -15.13 -1.16
CA SER A 174 -31.41 -16.04 -0.78
C SER A 174 -31.82 -16.99 -1.90
N ASN A 175 -31.38 -16.76 -3.15
CA ASN A 175 -31.67 -17.62 -4.30
C ASN A 175 -30.39 -18.25 -4.84
N GLU A 176 -30.34 -19.59 -4.88
CA GLU A 176 -29.20 -20.37 -5.37
C GLU A 176 -28.82 -20.07 -6.83
N GLU A 177 -29.78 -19.64 -7.66
CA GLU A 177 -29.55 -19.29 -9.06
C GLU A 177 -28.77 -17.98 -9.24
N THR A 178 -28.76 -17.12 -8.22
CA THR A 178 -28.12 -15.78 -8.24
C THR A 178 -26.81 -15.75 -7.46
N LEU A 179 -26.24 -16.91 -7.15
CA LEU A 179 -25.00 -17.00 -6.40
C LEU A 179 -23.80 -16.54 -7.25
N PRO A 180 -23.00 -15.59 -6.75
CA PRO A 180 -21.92 -14.98 -7.53
C PRO A 180 -20.76 -15.94 -7.83
N SER A 181 -20.56 -17.01 -7.03
CA SER A 181 -19.43 -17.93 -7.22
C SER A 181 -19.62 -19.29 -6.57
N LYS A 182 -19.06 -20.34 -7.19
CA LYS A 182 -18.77 -21.63 -6.54
C LYS A 182 -17.33 -21.69 -5.98
N SER A 183 -16.56 -20.59 -6.06
CA SER A 183 -15.19 -20.57 -5.57
C SER A 183 -15.15 -20.77 -4.05
N SER A 184 -14.15 -21.51 -3.60
CA SER A 184 -13.87 -21.68 -2.18
C SER A 184 -13.04 -20.54 -1.59
N LYS A 185 -12.71 -19.48 -2.33
CA LYS A 185 -11.81 -18.40 -1.87
C LYS A 185 -12.53 -17.06 -1.77
N VAL A 186 -12.32 -16.35 -0.65
CA VAL A 186 -12.95 -15.05 -0.39
C VAL A 186 -12.63 -14.02 -1.48
N CYS A 187 -11.37 -13.93 -1.92
CA CYS A 187 -10.97 -12.95 -2.93
C CYS A 187 -11.67 -13.20 -4.28
N ASP A 188 -11.87 -14.46 -4.67
CA ASP A 188 -12.61 -14.78 -5.90
C ASP A 188 -14.05 -14.29 -5.79
N ILE A 189 -14.72 -14.59 -4.66
CA ILE A 189 -16.11 -14.18 -4.42
C ILE A 189 -16.27 -12.65 -4.45
N LEU A 190 -15.34 -11.91 -3.84
CA LEU A 190 -15.40 -10.44 -3.85
C LEU A 190 -15.19 -9.87 -5.26
N LEU A 191 -14.30 -10.46 -6.06
CA LEU A 191 -14.12 -10.05 -7.46
C LEU A 191 -15.33 -10.42 -8.33
N ASP A 192 -15.96 -11.57 -8.10
CA ASP A 192 -17.22 -11.95 -8.76
C ASP A 192 -18.32 -10.92 -8.47
N LEU A 193 -18.49 -10.56 -7.19
CA LEU A 193 -19.42 -9.51 -6.77
C LEU A 193 -19.12 -8.16 -7.42
N LEU A 194 -17.84 -7.80 -7.55
CA LEU A 194 -17.45 -6.53 -8.17
C LEU A 194 -17.75 -6.52 -9.66
N GLU A 195 -17.40 -7.58 -10.38
CA GLU A 195 -17.70 -7.73 -11.80
C GLU A 195 -19.20 -7.64 -12.08
N ASP A 196 -20.03 -8.25 -11.24
CA ASP A 196 -21.48 -8.18 -11.38
C ASP A 196 -22.03 -6.79 -11.06
N LEU A 197 -21.55 -6.13 -10.00
CA LEU A 197 -21.94 -4.75 -9.70
C LEU A 197 -21.52 -3.78 -10.80
N LEU A 198 -20.33 -3.95 -11.39
CA LEU A 198 -19.88 -3.14 -12.53
C LEU A 198 -20.78 -3.35 -13.76
N LYS A 199 -21.46 -4.47 -13.93
CA LYS A 199 -22.41 -4.69 -15.05
C LYS A 199 -23.77 -4.05 -14.80
N ILE A 200 -24.23 -4.02 -13.54
CA ILE A 200 -25.61 -3.69 -13.17
C ILE A 200 -25.76 -2.22 -12.72
N CYS A 201 -24.73 -1.63 -12.10
CA CYS A 201 -24.79 -0.26 -11.60
C CYS A 201 -24.83 0.78 -12.73
N SER A 202 -25.57 1.87 -12.52
CA SER A 202 -25.61 2.99 -13.47
C SER A 202 -24.32 3.83 -13.41
N PRO A 203 -23.95 4.58 -14.47
CA PRO A 203 -22.78 5.45 -14.45
C PRO A 203 -22.77 6.47 -13.31
N SER A 204 -23.95 6.96 -12.87
CA SER A 204 -24.08 7.88 -11.73
C SER A 204 -23.74 7.22 -10.39
N ASP A 205 -24.07 5.95 -10.21
CA ASP A 205 -23.79 5.20 -8.97
C ASP A 205 -22.30 4.86 -8.85
N LEU A 206 -21.64 4.65 -9.98
CA LEU A 206 -20.22 4.34 -10.06
C LEU A 206 -19.34 5.58 -9.83
N SER A 207 -19.74 6.72 -10.42
CA SER A 207 -18.98 7.98 -10.41
C SER A 207 -19.12 8.79 -9.13
N SER A 208 -20.26 8.71 -8.43
CA SER A 208 -20.44 9.40 -7.17
C SER A 208 -19.94 8.55 -5.99
N PRO A 209 -19.05 9.07 -5.13
CA PRO A 209 -19.01 8.63 -3.75
C PRO A 209 -20.27 9.24 -3.13
N GLN A 210 -21.40 8.55 -3.16
CA GLN A 210 -22.53 8.96 -2.31
C GLN A 210 -22.03 8.82 -0.87
N GLY A 211 -21.50 9.91 -0.35
CA GLY A 211 -21.22 10.05 1.05
C GLY A 211 -22.54 10.09 1.78
N ASP A 212 -23.09 8.93 2.13
CA ASP A 212 -23.56 8.84 3.50
C ASP A 212 -22.30 9.06 4.34
N ALA A 213 -22.08 10.31 4.73
CA ALA A 213 -21.12 10.65 5.75
C ALA A 213 -21.51 9.82 6.97
N ILE A 214 -20.86 8.67 7.13
CA ILE A 214 -20.91 7.86 8.33
C ILE A 214 -20.22 8.71 9.40
N ASN A 215 -20.97 9.63 9.98
CA ASN A 215 -20.58 10.36 11.17
C ASN A 215 -20.32 9.30 12.24
N MET A 216 -19.06 9.08 12.57
CA MET A 216 -18.67 8.33 13.76
C MET A 216 -19.20 9.09 14.99
N PRO A 217 -20.21 8.57 15.71
CA PRO A 217 -20.57 9.14 16.99
C PRO A 217 -19.50 8.72 18.02
N PRO A 218 -19.34 9.49 19.11
CA PRO A 218 -18.43 9.13 20.18
C PRO A 218 -18.78 7.76 20.78
N THR A 219 -17.72 7.10 21.25
CA THR A 219 -17.58 5.73 21.76
C THR A 219 -18.82 5.11 22.42
N PHE A 220 -19.28 3.97 21.88
CA PHE A 220 -20.35 3.09 22.42
C PHE A 220 -20.15 2.61 23.88
N MET A 221 -18.97 2.80 24.47
CA MET A 221 -18.61 2.25 25.77
C MET A 221 -19.25 2.96 26.99
N ASP A 222 -19.94 4.09 26.79
CA ASP A 222 -20.57 4.87 27.87
C ASP A 222 -22.07 4.57 28.08
N ALA A 223 -22.66 3.64 27.34
CA ALA A 223 -24.02 3.17 27.61
C ALA A 223 -23.98 2.11 28.72
N ASN A 224 -24.44 2.48 29.92
CA ASN A 224 -24.61 1.57 31.06
C ASN A 224 -25.27 0.24 30.63
N PRO A 225 -24.72 -0.94 31.03
CA PRO A 225 -25.25 -2.25 30.64
C PRO A 225 -26.49 -2.67 31.46
N ALA A 226 -27.14 -1.71 32.13
CA ALA A 226 -28.19 -1.96 33.10
C ALA A 226 -29.50 -1.40 32.59
N ASP A 227 -30.02 -1.95 31.49
CA ASP A 227 -31.46 -2.03 31.26
C ASP A 227 -31.77 -3.17 30.29
N SER A 228 -32.29 -4.24 30.88
CA SER A 228 -33.15 -5.29 30.32
C SER A 228 -33.02 -5.65 28.83
N PHE A 229 -32.35 -6.76 28.55
CA PHE A 229 -32.78 -7.65 27.47
C PHE A 229 -33.26 -8.96 28.08
N ARG A 230 -34.59 -9.14 28.08
CA ARG A 230 -35.20 -10.44 28.29
C ARG A 230 -34.81 -11.33 27.09
N ASP A 231 -34.27 -12.49 27.41
CA ASP A 231 -34.08 -13.62 26.50
C ASP A 231 -35.47 -14.17 26.16
N ASP A 232 -36.21 -13.47 25.31
CA ASP A 232 -37.44 -14.01 24.74
C ASP A 232 -37.04 -14.95 23.60
N SER A 233 -37.46 -16.20 23.73
CA SER A 233 -37.37 -17.22 22.69
C SER A 233 -38.14 -16.76 21.45
N PHE A 234 -37.43 -16.17 20.49
CA PHE A 234 -37.99 -15.77 19.21
C PHE A 234 -38.49 -17.00 18.44
N SER A 235 -39.63 -16.88 17.75
CA SER A 235 -40.13 -17.95 16.89
C SER A 235 -39.16 -18.18 15.73
N SER A 236 -39.04 -19.43 15.26
CA SER A 236 -38.22 -19.79 14.09
C SER A 236 -38.56 -18.96 12.85
N GLU A 237 -39.82 -18.51 12.73
CA GLU A 237 -40.30 -17.69 11.62
C GLU A 237 -39.78 -16.25 11.69
N TYR A 238 -39.70 -15.65 12.89
CA TYR A 238 -39.13 -14.32 13.09
C TYR A 238 -37.62 -14.31 12.79
N GLU A 239 -36.88 -15.28 13.31
CA GLU A 239 -35.45 -15.41 13.00
C GLU A 239 -35.18 -15.62 11.51
N GLN A 240 -36.05 -16.37 10.82
CA GLN A 240 -35.94 -16.60 9.38
C GLN A 240 -36.25 -15.35 8.57
N HIS A 241 -37.24 -14.55 9.00
CA HIS A 241 -37.54 -13.25 8.41
C HIS A 241 -36.37 -12.26 8.57
N GLU A 242 -35.80 -12.13 9.76
CA GLU A 242 -34.64 -11.27 10.01
C GLU A 242 -33.41 -11.68 9.17
N ARG A 243 -33.18 -12.99 9.00
CA ARG A 243 -32.11 -13.48 8.12
C ARG A 243 -32.29 -13.09 6.66
N GLN A 244 -33.52 -13.05 6.15
CA GLN A 244 -33.79 -12.63 4.76
C GLN A 244 -33.51 -11.14 4.56
N LEU A 245 -33.75 -10.32 5.58
CA LEU A 245 -33.48 -8.88 5.56
C LEU A 245 -31.98 -8.54 5.59
N HIS A 246 -31.14 -9.41 6.16
CA HIS A 246 -29.70 -9.22 6.28
C HIS A 246 -28.88 -10.03 5.26
N THR A 247 -29.18 -9.82 3.98
CA THR A 247 -28.45 -10.42 2.84
C THR A 247 -27.85 -9.34 1.93
N ASN A 248 -26.80 -9.67 1.19
CA ASN A 248 -26.19 -8.73 0.24
C ASN A 248 -27.18 -8.27 -0.85
N VAL A 249 -28.05 -9.16 -1.33
CA VAL A 249 -29.09 -8.83 -2.32
C VAL A 249 -30.22 -7.95 -1.79
N ALA A 250 -30.44 -7.91 -0.46
CA ALA A 250 -31.44 -7.03 0.16
C ALA A 250 -30.97 -5.57 0.24
N LEU A 251 -29.68 -5.29 0.02
CA LEU A 251 -29.11 -3.95 0.03
C LEU A 251 -29.30 -3.26 -1.32
N THR A 252 -29.31 -1.91 -1.32
CA THR A 252 -29.30 -1.15 -2.58
C THR A 252 -27.99 -1.35 -3.33
N LEU A 253 -27.99 -1.16 -4.66
CA LEU A 253 -26.78 -1.34 -5.48
C LEU A 253 -25.60 -0.47 -5.00
N VAL A 254 -25.88 0.78 -4.63
CA VAL A 254 -24.87 1.70 -4.08
C VAL A 254 -24.29 1.18 -2.76
N GLN A 255 -25.13 0.70 -1.84
CA GLN A 255 -24.67 0.13 -0.57
C GLN A 255 -23.85 -1.15 -0.76
N ARG A 256 -24.26 -2.01 -1.70
CA ARG A 256 -23.51 -3.21 -2.06
C ARG A 256 -22.11 -2.86 -2.55
N LEU A 257 -22.03 -1.85 -3.42
CA LEU A 257 -20.76 -1.36 -3.97
C LEU A 257 -19.85 -0.79 -2.86
N GLU A 258 -20.39 0.05 -1.98
CA GLU A 258 -19.62 0.62 -0.86
C GLU A 258 -19.08 -0.45 0.09
N ARG A 259 -19.92 -1.37 0.53
CA ARG A 259 -19.54 -2.44 1.45
C ARG A 259 -18.52 -3.38 0.84
N LEU A 260 -18.63 -3.63 -0.46
CA LEU A 260 -17.63 -4.41 -1.19
C LEU A 260 -16.26 -3.73 -1.18
N PHE A 261 -16.21 -2.41 -1.41
CA PHE A 261 -14.95 -1.68 -1.35
C PHE A 261 -14.39 -1.56 0.07
N VAL A 262 -15.24 -1.53 1.10
CA VAL A 262 -14.81 -1.68 2.50
C VAL A 262 -14.20 -3.06 2.74
N ALA A 263 -14.86 -4.14 2.32
CA ALA A 263 -14.37 -5.51 2.44
C ALA A 263 -13.02 -5.72 1.73
N LEU A 264 -12.89 -5.22 0.49
CA LEU A 264 -11.63 -5.22 -0.26
C LEU A 264 -10.54 -4.42 0.49
N SER A 265 -10.87 -3.23 1.00
CA SER A 265 -9.91 -2.41 1.75
C SER A 265 -9.41 -3.08 3.04
N LEU A 266 -10.27 -3.83 3.74
CA LEU A 266 -9.90 -4.57 4.94
C LEU A 266 -8.92 -5.71 4.65
N ILE A 267 -9.18 -6.50 3.59
CA ILE A 267 -8.25 -7.55 3.15
C ILE A 267 -6.93 -6.92 2.70
N LEU A 268 -7.00 -5.86 1.90
CA LEU A 268 -5.84 -5.12 1.42
C LEU A 268 -4.96 -4.64 2.59
N ASN A 269 -5.55 -4.11 3.67
CA ASN A 269 -4.80 -3.68 4.85
C ASN A 269 -3.97 -4.81 5.47
N ALA A 270 -4.53 -6.03 5.55
CA ALA A 270 -3.79 -7.19 6.04
C ALA A 270 -2.66 -7.59 5.08
N LEU A 271 -2.89 -7.54 3.76
CA LEU A 271 -1.88 -7.86 2.75
C LEU A 271 -0.73 -6.84 2.72
N GLU A 272 -1.04 -5.55 2.85
CA GLU A 272 -0.06 -4.47 2.96
C GLU A 272 0.79 -4.60 4.22
N TYR A 273 0.15 -4.88 5.36
CA TYR A 273 0.85 -5.11 6.62
C TYR A 273 1.84 -6.26 6.47
N ASP A 274 1.38 -7.38 5.93
CA ASP A 274 2.20 -8.57 5.72
C ASP A 274 3.38 -8.30 4.79
N LEU A 275 3.14 -7.79 3.57
CA LEU A 275 4.22 -7.53 2.62
C LEU A 275 5.23 -6.52 3.16
N ALA A 276 4.77 -5.45 3.81
CA ALA A 276 5.65 -4.42 4.33
C ALA A 276 6.60 -4.95 5.40
N THR A 277 6.05 -5.70 6.36
CA THR A 277 6.87 -6.31 7.42
C THR A 277 7.76 -7.42 6.88
N TRP A 278 7.28 -8.21 5.92
CA TRP A 278 8.05 -9.25 5.25
C TRP A 278 9.26 -8.67 4.51
N LEU A 279 9.08 -7.62 3.71
CA LEU A 279 10.17 -6.95 2.97
C LEU A 279 11.26 -6.43 3.90
N LEU A 280 10.87 -5.94 5.08
CA LEU A 280 11.81 -5.43 6.07
C LEU A 280 12.60 -6.56 6.75
N GLN A 281 11.96 -7.71 6.99
CA GLN A 281 12.58 -8.88 7.61
C GLN A 281 13.53 -9.62 6.65
N TYR A 282 13.15 -9.74 5.38
CA TYR A 282 13.89 -10.49 4.36
C TYR A 282 14.68 -9.59 3.41
N ASN A 283 15.13 -8.43 3.89
CA ASN A 283 15.82 -7.42 3.09
C ASN A 283 17.20 -7.84 2.55
N LYS A 284 17.82 -8.90 3.10
CA LYS A 284 19.13 -9.39 2.62
C LYS A 284 19.03 -10.38 1.47
N ASN A 285 18.05 -11.30 1.53
CA ASN A 285 17.86 -12.37 0.56
C ASN A 285 16.39 -12.49 0.14
N PRO A 286 15.77 -11.45 -0.43
CA PRO A 286 14.34 -11.45 -0.69
C PRO A 286 13.93 -12.48 -1.76
N ASN A 287 14.72 -12.64 -2.82
CA ASN A 287 14.36 -13.52 -3.95
C ASN A 287 14.26 -15.00 -3.54
N ASP A 288 15.15 -15.48 -2.67
CA ASP A 288 15.14 -16.88 -2.25
C ASP A 288 13.95 -17.22 -1.35
N CYS A 289 13.43 -16.22 -0.61
CA CYS A 289 12.40 -16.44 0.39
C CYS A 289 10.99 -16.08 -0.09
N ILE A 290 10.83 -15.23 -1.12
CA ILE A 290 9.52 -14.70 -1.52
C ILE A 290 8.57 -15.77 -2.10
N CYS A 291 9.11 -16.81 -2.75
CA CYS A 291 8.32 -17.96 -3.24
C CYS A 291 8.26 -19.12 -2.24
N SER A 292 8.85 -18.98 -1.06
CA SER A 292 8.87 -20.05 -0.05
C SER A 292 7.51 -20.20 0.63
N GLU A 293 7.34 -21.25 1.44
CA GLU A 293 6.16 -21.41 2.30
C GLU A 293 5.94 -20.19 3.23
N ASN A 294 7.00 -19.45 3.54
CA ASN A 294 6.99 -18.23 4.36
C ASN A 294 6.93 -16.93 3.53
N GLY A 295 6.71 -17.00 2.21
CA GLY A 295 6.59 -15.83 1.33
C GLY A 295 5.38 -14.94 1.66
N PRO A 296 5.28 -13.69 1.23
CA PRO A 296 4.18 -12.80 1.64
C PRO A 296 2.79 -13.30 1.17
N LEU A 297 1.73 -12.94 1.90
CA LEU A 297 0.35 -13.37 1.65
C LEU A 297 -0.12 -13.01 0.23
N ILE A 298 0.29 -11.87 -0.32
CA ILE A 298 -0.05 -11.47 -1.69
C ILE A 298 0.46 -12.46 -2.73
N VAL A 299 1.63 -13.07 -2.51
CA VAL A 299 2.18 -14.12 -3.38
C VAL A 299 1.27 -15.35 -3.35
N ALA A 300 0.77 -15.75 -2.18
CA ALA A 300 -0.17 -16.86 -2.04
C ALA A 300 -1.54 -16.57 -2.67
N VAL A 301 -2.10 -15.36 -2.46
CA VAL A 301 -3.40 -14.94 -3.04
C VAL A 301 -3.33 -14.93 -4.57
N CYS A 302 -2.30 -14.30 -5.12
CA CYS A 302 -2.10 -14.20 -6.56
C CYS A 302 -1.54 -15.50 -7.18
N GLY A 303 -1.07 -16.46 -6.36
CA GLY A 303 -0.47 -17.71 -6.84
C GLY A 303 0.83 -17.50 -7.61
N LEU A 304 1.61 -16.47 -7.27
CA LEU A 304 2.85 -16.14 -7.98
C LEU A 304 3.88 -17.23 -7.71
N THR A 305 4.59 -17.64 -8.74
CA THR A 305 5.71 -18.58 -8.65
C THR A 305 6.95 -17.93 -9.22
N GLN A 306 8.13 -18.51 -8.99
CA GLN A 306 9.39 -18.03 -9.57
C GLN A 306 9.31 -17.86 -11.11
N PHE A 307 8.49 -18.67 -11.80
CA PHE A 307 8.37 -18.68 -13.26
C PHE A 307 7.12 -17.96 -13.77
N THR A 308 6.04 -17.89 -12.98
CA THR A 308 4.75 -17.39 -13.42
C THR A 308 4.35 -16.16 -12.62
N ARG A 309 4.31 -15.00 -13.29
CA ARG A 309 3.79 -13.75 -12.73
C ARG A 309 2.32 -13.52 -13.13
N MET A 310 1.99 -13.74 -14.40
CA MET A 310 0.63 -13.61 -14.92
C MET A 310 -0.19 -14.88 -14.64
N THR A 311 -0.88 -14.91 -13.50
CA THR A 311 -1.81 -15.98 -13.13
C THR A 311 -3.26 -15.62 -13.49
N LYS A 312 -4.19 -16.56 -13.32
CA LYS A 312 -5.63 -16.28 -13.49
C LYS A 312 -6.12 -15.15 -12.58
N MET A 313 -5.71 -15.18 -11.30
CA MET A 313 -6.07 -14.15 -10.32
C MET A 313 -5.48 -12.79 -10.72
N VAL A 314 -4.22 -12.75 -11.13
CA VAL A 314 -3.56 -11.51 -11.57
C VAL A 314 -4.24 -10.90 -12.80
N ARG A 315 -4.49 -11.73 -13.82
CA ARG A 315 -5.23 -11.30 -15.02
C ARG A 315 -6.59 -10.73 -14.64
N ARG A 316 -7.30 -11.39 -13.72
CA ARG A 316 -8.60 -10.95 -13.23
C ARG A 316 -8.52 -9.58 -12.53
N ILE A 317 -7.55 -9.37 -11.64
CA ILE A 317 -7.32 -8.07 -10.99
C ILE A 317 -7.09 -6.97 -12.04
N PHE A 318 -6.25 -7.22 -13.04
CA PHE A 318 -5.98 -6.27 -14.13
C PHE A 318 -7.23 -5.98 -14.97
N THR A 319 -7.99 -7.02 -15.32
CA THR A 319 -9.24 -6.89 -16.08
C THR A 319 -10.28 -6.08 -15.31
N VAL A 320 -10.50 -6.40 -14.03
CA VAL A 320 -11.49 -5.70 -13.19
C VAL A 320 -11.11 -4.23 -12.98
N PHE A 321 -9.83 -3.94 -12.75
CA PHE A 321 -9.36 -2.55 -12.69
C PHE A 321 -9.62 -1.82 -14.01
N SER A 322 -9.29 -2.45 -15.14
CA SER A 322 -9.44 -1.84 -16.47
C SER A 322 -10.91 -1.59 -16.84
N ASP A 323 -11.81 -2.52 -16.52
CA ASP A 323 -13.26 -2.37 -16.69
C ASP A 323 -13.84 -1.30 -15.76
N ALA A 324 -13.36 -1.23 -14.51
CA ALA A 324 -13.77 -0.21 -13.56
C ALA A 324 -13.39 1.21 -14.02
N VAL A 325 -12.20 1.38 -14.61
CA VAL A 325 -11.79 2.65 -15.23
C VAL A 325 -12.69 2.97 -16.43
N ALA A 326 -12.92 2.01 -17.32
CA ALA A 326 -13.76 2.20 -18.51
C ALA A 326 -15.19 2.62 -18.15
N LYS A 327 -15.69 2.15 -17.00
CA LYS A 327 -17.01 2.49 -16.46
C LYS A 327 -17.01 3.72 -15.55
N SER A 328 -15.91 4.47 -15.49
CA SER A 328 -15.77 5.70 -14.71
C SER A 328 -16.06 5.53 -13.22
N LEU A 329 -15.58 4.43 -12.64
CA LEU A 329 -15.64 4.22 -11.20
C LEU A 329 -14.92 5.37 -10.46
N CYS A 330 -15.48 5.84 -9.35
CA CYS A 330 -14.92 6.97 -8.63
C CYS A 330 -13.48 6.72 -8.13
N LYS A 331 -12.69 7.80 -8.07
CA LYS A 331 -11.26 7.78 -7.76
C LYS A 331 -10.91 7.05 -6.45
N SER A 332 -11.69 7.22 -5.39
CA SER A 332 -11.42 6.56 -4.10
C SER A 332 -11.54 5.03 -4.18
N ARG A 333 -12.48 4.52 -4.97
CA ARG A 333 -12.66 3.08 -5.19
C ARG A 333 -11.60 2.52 -6.15
N LEU A 334 -11.25 3.26 -7.20
CA LEU A 334 -10.13 2.90 -8.09
C LEU A 334 -8.80 2.81 -7.32
N GLN A 335 -8.56 3.68 -6.35
CA GLN A 335 -7.38 3.63 -5.48
C GLN A 335 -7.28 2.32 -4.68
N VAL A 336 -8.40 1.72 -4.28
CA VAL A 336 -8.37 0.42 -3.59
C VAL A 336 -7.87 -0.67 -4.52
N LEU A 337 -8.38 -0.73 -5.76
CA LEU A 337 -7.95 -1.72 -6.76
C LEU A 337 -6.50 -1.49 -7.19
N GLU A 338 -6.11 -0.23 -7.37
CA GLU A 338 -4.74 0.14 -7.72
C GLU A 338 -3.75 -0.29 -6.62
N ARG A 339 -4.10 -0.21 -5.35
CA ARG A 339 -3.24 -0.68 -4.25
C ARG A 339 -2.99 -2.19 -4.30
N TYR A 340 -3.96 -3.00 -4.74
CA TYR A 340 -3.72 -4.42 -5.02
C TYR A 340 -2.70 -4.61 -6.15
N ILE A 341 -2.80 -3.82 -7.21
CA ILE A 341 -1.84 -3.83 -8.32
C ILE A 341 -0.46 -3.39 -7.82
N SER A 342 -0.38 -2.33 -7.02
CA SER A 342 0.86 -1.86 -6.39
C SER A 342 1.56 -2.96 -5.58
N LEU A 343 0.83 -3.67 -4.71
CA LEU A 343 1.35 -4.79 -3.94
C LEU A 343 1.89 -5.91 -4.84
N LEU A 344 1.11 -6.28 -5.86
CA LEU A 344 1.49 -7.29 -6.84
C LEU A 344 2.76 -6.90 -7.60
N MET A 345 2.86 -5.65 -8.06
CA MET A 345 4.01 -5.16 -8.82
C MET A 345 5.28 -5.10 -7.97
N VAL A 346 5.17 -4.67 -6.71
CA VAL A 346 6.31 -4.67 -5.79
C VAL A 346 6.71 -6.10 -5.41
N ALA A 347 5.77 -7.00 -5.16
CA ALA A 347 6.06 -8.41 -4.93
C ALA A 347 6.76 -9.04 -6.14
N SER A 348 6.22 -8.87 -7.35
CA SER A 348 6.82 -9.37 -8.59
C SER A 348 8.24 -8.83 -8.79
N ASN A 349 8.45 -7.51 -8.61
CA ASN A 349 9.78 -6.93 -8.79
C ASN A 349 10.77 -7.47 -7.75
N THR A 350 10.31 -7.70 -6.52
CA THR A 350 11.12 -8.31 -5.46
C THR A 350 11.57 -9.73 -5.81
N MET A 351 10.72 -10.49 -6.50
CA MET A 351 11.07 -11.83 -7.01
C MET A 351 12.07 -11.80 -8.18
N ASP A 352 12.29 -10.65 -8.81
CA ASP A 352 13.27 -10.50 -9.87
C ASP A 352 14.60 -9.88 -9.38
N MET A 353 14.67 -9.46 -8.11
CA MET A 353 15.89 -8.87 -7.55
C MET A 353 17.02 -9.89 -7.51
N GLU A 354 18.19 -9.49 -7.99
CA GLU A 354 19.39 -10.33 -7.96
C GLU A 354 20.17 -10.09 -6.65
N ASN A 355 20.42 -11.18 -5.92
CA ASN A 355 21.34 -11.20 -4.79
C ASN A 355 22.76 -11.47 -5.33
N THR A 356 23.68 -10.53 -5.14
CA THR A 356 25.10 -10.73 -5.47
C THR A 356 25.92 -10.97 -4.21
N VAL A 357 27.17 -11.39 -4.36
CA VAL A 357 28.12 -11.53 -3.24
C VAL A 357 28.27 -10.22 -2.45
N ASN A 358 28.14 -9.08 -3.13
CA ASN A 358 28.32 -7.74 -2.55
C ASN A 358 27.00 -7.10 -2.09
N GLY A 359 25.87 -7.82 -2.14
CA GLY A 359 24.56 -7.31 -1.74
C GLY A 359 23.50 -7.38 -2.85
N VAL A 360 22.33 -6.80 -2.57
CA VAL A 360 21.18 -6.76 -3.49
C VAL A 360 21.39 -5.69 -4.56
N LYS A 361 21.11 -6.01 -5.83
CA LYS A 361 21.06 -5.00 -6.91
C LYS A 361 19.76 -4.20 -6.82
N TYR A 362 19.86 -2.90 -6.54
CA TYR A 362 18.72 -1.99 -6.44
C TYR A 362 19.15 -0.55 -6.78
N PRO A 363 18.26 0.31 -7.32
CA PRO A 363 16.94 0.01 -7.88
C PRO A 363 17.05 -0.70 -9.25
N VAL A 364 16.25 -1.75 -9.42
CA VAL A 364 16.19 -2.55 -10.65
C VAL A 364 14.74 -2.89 -10.98
N LEU A 365 14.44 -3.03 -12.27
CA LEU A 365 13.19 -3.56 -12.77
C LEU A 365 13.50 -4.84 -13.54
N GLY A 366 13.04 -5.97 -13.00
CA GLY A 366 13.25 -7.27 -13.61
C GLY A 366 12.45 -7.48 -14.89
N ASP A 367 12.95 -8.35 -15.77
CA ASP A 367 12.33 -8.60 -17.07
C ASP A 367 10.94 -9.22 -16.95
N LYS A 368 10.73 -10.12 -15.97
CA LYS A 368 9.40 -10.74 -15.76
C LYS A 368 8.39 -9.72 -15.26
N THR A 369 8.79 -8.82 -14.37
CA THR A 369 7.94 -7.72 -13.93
C THR A 369 7.69 -6.72 -15.04
N ARG A 370 8.67 -6.42 -15.90
CA ARG A 370 8.47 -5.59 -17.10
C ARG A 370 7.44 -6.21 -18.04
N LEU A 371 7.55 -7.51 -18.32
CA LEU A 371 6.56 -8.25 -19.11
C LEU A 371 5.17 -8.20 -18.46
N LEU A 372 5.09 -8.36 -17.13
CA LEU A 372 3.83 -8.25 -16.40
C LEU A 372 3.18 -6.87 -16.55
N ILE A 373 3.97 -5.79 -16.49
CA ILE A 373 3.47 -4.43 -16.68
C ILE A 373 2.98 -4.22 -18.12
N LYS A 374 3.70 -4.77 -19.12
CA LYS A 374 3.27 -4.73 -20.52
C LYS A 374 1.96 -5.48 -20.74
N ASP A 375 1.83 -6.68 -20.18
CA ASP A 375 0.58 -7.44 -20.23
C ASP A 375 -0.57 -6.68 -19.56
N PHE A 376 -0.31 -6.01 -18.43
CA PHE A 376 -1.29 -5.15 -17.77
C PHE A 376 -1.69 -3.98 -18.69
N PHE A 377 -0.72 -3.31 -19.32
CA PHE A 377 -0.99 -2.22 -20.25
C PHE A 377 -1.85 -2.67 -21.44
N GLU A 378 -1.58 -3.84 -22.03
CA GLU A 378 -2.40 -4.37 -23.13
C GLU A 378 -3.83 -4.69 -22.68
N ILE A 379 -4.01 -5.32 -21.51
CA ILE A 379 -5.35 -5.51 -20.92
C ILE A 379 -6.04 -4.16 -20.71
N PHE A 380 -5.34 -3.18 -20.14
CA PHE A 380 -5.90 -1.85 -19.90
C PHE A 380 -6.37 -1.19 -21.20
N LYS A 381 -5.54 -1.27 -22.25
CA LYS A 381 -5.79 -0.72 -23.57
C LYS A 381 -6.97 -1.38 -24.28
N GLU A 382 -7.16 -2.69 -24.09
CA GLU A 382 -8.30 -3.41 -24.67
C GLU A 382 -9.65 -2.84 -24.19
N TYR A 383 -9.75 -2.47 -22.91
CA TYR A 383 -10.96 -1.95 -22.28
C TYR A 383 -11.13 -0.43 -22.45
N ASN A 384 -10.02 0.32 -22.50
CA ASN A 384 -10.01 1.79 -22.52
C ASN A 384 -9.57 2.32 -23.89
N ARG A 385 -10.31 1.98 -24.95
CA ARG A 385 -10.02 2.46 -26.31
C ARG A 385 -10.54 3.89 -26.49
N GLY A 386 -9.66 4.81 -26.88
CA GLY A 386 -10.08 6.03 -27.57
C GLY A 386 -9.94 7.38 -26.86
N ASP A 387 -9.42 7.46 -25.63
CA ASP A 387 -9.13 8.77 -25.01
C ASP A 387 -7.82 8.77 -24.21
N VAL A 388 -6.80 9.47 -24.74
CA VAL A 388 -5.48 9.65 -24.10
C VAL A 388 -5.60 10.34 -22.74
N THR A 389 -6.63 11.17 -22.54
CA THR A 389 -6.89 11.83 -21.25
C THR A 389 -7.18 10.81 -20.16
N SER A 390 -8.01 9.81 -20.44
CA SER A 390 -8.26 8.67 -19.53
C SER A 390 -6.98 7.88 -19.22
N TYR A 391 -6.06 7.71 -20.19
CA TYR A 391 -4.74 7.11 -19.90
C TYR A 391 -3.92 8.00 -18.96
N MET A 392 -3.88 9.31 -19.20
CA MET A 392 -3.13 10.24 -18.36
C MET A 392 -3.66 10.24 -16.91
N GLU A 393 -4.98 10.36 -16.73
CA GLU A 393 -5.62 10.29 -15.42
C GLU A 393 -5.33 8.95 -14.73
N THR A 394 -5.42 7.83 -15.45
CA THR A 394 -5.12 6.51 -14.90
C THR A 394 -3.66 6.37 -14.52
N ILE A 395 -2.73 6.84 -15.35
CA ILE A 395 -1.29 6.83 -15.06
C ILE A 395 -1.00 7.62 -13.78
N GLU A 396 -1.68 8.73 -13.53
CA GLU A 396 -1.56 9.46 -12.26
C GLU A 396 -2.11 8.71 -11.05
N LEU A 397 -3.08 7.80 -11.24
CA LEU A 397 -3.58 6.93 -10.17
C LEU A 397 -2.58 5.84 -9.77
N LEU A 398 -1.77 5.35 -10.71
CA LEU A 398 -0.77 4.31 -10.46
C LEU A 398 0.32 4.84 -9.52
N ARG A 399 0.43 4.29 -8.31
CA ARG A 399 1.32 4.84 -7.27
C ARG A 399 2.78 4.49 -7.54
N ILE A 400 3.04 3.28 -8.01
CA ILE A 400 4.42 2.78 -8.18
C ILE A 400 5.09 3.45 -9.38
N SER A 401 6.18 4.17 -9.13
CA SER A 401 6.89 4.96 -10.14
C SER A 401 7.37 4.15 -11.35
N PHE A 402 7.92 2.94 -11.15
CA PHE A 402 8.36 2.12 -12.29
C PHE A 402 7.19 1.57 -13.13
N VAL A 403 5.99 1.45 -12.56
CA VAL A 403 4.78 1.04 -13.31
C VAL A 403 4.29 2.20 -14.17
N ARG A 404 4.17 3.40 -13.59
CA ARG A 404 3.87 4.64 -14.35
C ARG A 404 4.83 4.83 -15.51
N TYR A 405 6.12 4.65 -15.22
CA TYR A 405 7.18 4.77 -16.19
C TYR A 405 7.00 3.85 -17.40
N GLU A 406 6.81 2.55 -17.17
CA GLU A 406 6.64 1.55 -18.23
C GLU A 406 5.28 1.69 -18.95
N PHE A 407 4.23 2.18 -18.27
CA PHE A 407 2.96 2.54 -18.90
C PHE A 407 3.14 3.69 -19.90
N ILE A 408 3.85 4.75 -19.50
CA ILE A 408 4.14 5.87 -20.40
C ILE A 408 5.06 5.43 -21.53
N ASP A 409 6.06 4.57 -21.27
CA ASP A 409 6.92 4.03 -22.32
C ASP A 409 6.09 3.28 -23.36
N SER A 410 5.20 2.39 -22.92
CA SER A 410 4.32 1.61 -23.80
C SER A 410 3.37 2.49 -24.62
N LEU A 411 2.88 3.59 -24.05
CA LEU A 411 2.01 4.54 -24.74
C LEU A 411 2.77 5.38 -25.79
N LEU A 412 3.91 5.95 -25.41
CA LEU A 412 4.65 6.90 -26.25
C LEU A 412 5.63 6.21 -27.21
N PHE A 413 6.42 5.23 -26.75
CA PHE A 413 7.53 4.65 -27.49
C PHE A 413 7.35 3.14 -27.71
N VAL A 414 6.88 2.74 -28.89
CA VAL A 414 6.60 1.31 -29.25
C VAL A 414 7.89 0.48 -29.46
N ASN A 415 9.05 0.96 -29.00
CA ASN A 415 10.35 0.38 -29.33
C ASN A 415 10.76 -0.72 -28.32
N SER A 416 11.59 -1.66 -28.77
CA SER A 416 12.12 -2.77 -27.95
C SER A 416 13.11 -2.33 -26.86
N GLU A 417 13.65 -1.11 -26.96
CA GLU A 417 14.57 -0.57 -25.96
C GLU A 417 13.81 0.17 -24.85
N PRO A 418 14.13 -0.11 -23.57
CA PRO A 418 13.47 0.53 -22.44
C PRO A 418 13.66 2.04 -22.52
N LEU A 419 12.64 2.80 -22.10
CA LEU A 419 12.81 4.22 -21.87
C LEU A 419 14.04 4.47 -20.98
N THR A 420 14.76 5.55 -21.25
CA THR A 420 15.84 6.06 -20.42
C THR A 420 15.84 7.59 -20.49
N PRO A 421 16.45 8.31 -19.53
CA PRO A 421 16.68 9.75 -19.67
C PRO A 421 17.38 10.11 -20.98
N GLN A 422 18.26 9.23 -21.48
CA GLN A 422 18.91 9.39 -22.78
C GLN A 422 17.92 9.39 -23.93
N LYS A 423 16.98 8.44 -23.96
CA LYS A 423 15.94 8.36 -25.00
C LYS A 423 15.04 9.60 -24.96
N ILE A 424 14.64 10.06 -23.77
CA ILE A 424 13.88 11.31 -23.58
C ILE A 424 14.68 12.52 -24.10
N ALA A 425 15.96 12.61 -23.74
CA ALA A 425 16.84 13.70 -24.19
C ALA A 425 17.00 13.72 -25.71
N LEU A 426 17.18 12.56 -26.33
CA LEU A 426 17.27 12.42 -27.78
C LEU A 426 15.96 12.82 -28.48
N ASP A 427 14.82 12.36 -27.97
CA ASP A 427 13.51 12.66 -28.55
C ASP A 427 13.15 14.13 -28.43
N MET A 428 13.47 14.76 -27.29
CA MET A 428 13.37 16.21 -27.13
C MET A 428 14.26 16.94 -28.11
N THR A 429 15.55 16.56 -28.22
CA THR A 429 16.50 17.20 -29.12
C THR A 429 16.09 17.10 -30.59
N LYS A 430 15.55 15.94 -31.00
CA LYS A 430 15.05 15.67 -32.35
C LYS A 430 13.67 16.29 -32.62
N LYS A 431 13.05 16.92 -31.61
CA LYS A 431 11.74 17.57 -31.69
C LYS A 431 10.62 16.62 -32.14
N HIS A 432 10.68 15.35 -31.74
CA HIS A 432 9.61 14.37 -32.05
C HIS A 432 8.25 14.80 -31.48
N TRP A 433 8.26 15.59 -30.40
CA TRP A 433 7.08 16.21 -29.80
C TRP A 433 6.30 17.16 -30.74
N LEU A 434 6.91 17.65 -31.84
CA LEU A 434 6.21 18.48 -32.85
C LEU A 434 5.27 17.66 -33.75
N LYS A 435 5.56 16.36 -33.89
CA LYS A 435 4.76 15.42 -34.69
C LYS A 435 4.51 14.16 -33.85
N PRO A 436 3.72 14.28 -32.77
CA PRO A 436 3.33 13.13 -31.97
C PRO A 436 2.50 12.15 -32.81
N LYS A 437 2.25 10.94 -32.28
CA LYS A 437 1.34 9.96 -32.91
C LYS A 437 -0.05 10.59 -33.12
N GLU A 438 -0.80 10.07 -34.10
CA GLU A 438 -2.05 10.65 -34.62
C GLU A 438 -3.13 10.96 -33.55
N ASP A 439 -3.05 10.35 -32.37
CA ASP A 439 -4.03 10.51 -31.28
C ASP A 439 -3.54 11.31 -30.05
N ILE A 440 -2.30 11.80 -30.04
CA ILE A 440 -1.71 12.50 -28.88
C ILE A 440 -1.37 13.93 -29.28
N SER A 441 -1.88 14.93 -28.55
CA SER A 441 -1.49 16.33 -28.80
C SER A 441 -0.05 16.62 -28.35
N CYS A 442 0.54 17.70 -28.87
CA CYS A 442 1.86 18.17 -28.45
C CYS A 442 1.95 18.36 -26.92
N GLU A 443 0.94 18.98 -26.31
CA GLU A 443 0.90 19.24 -24.87
C GLU A 443 0.82 17.95 -24.05
N GLN A 444 -0.05 17.02 -24.46
CA GLN A 444 -0.17 15.70 -23.81
C GLN A 444 1.14 14.91 -23.92
N TYR A 445 1.81 14.95 -25.08
CA TYR A 445 3.10 14.29 -25.27
C TYR A 445 4.18 14.86 -24.34
N LEU A 446 4.27 16.19 -24.25
CA LEU A 446 5.22 16.86 -23.37
C LEU A 446 4.96 16.56 -21.90
N HIS A 447 3.68 16.53 -21.50
CA HIS A 447 3.27 16.21 -20.14
C HIS A 447 3.59 14.75 -19.77
N LEU A 448 3.22 13.79 -20.62
CA LEU A 448 3.54 12.38 -20.44
C LEU A 448 5.05 12.15 -20.36
N SER A 449 5.83 12.76 -21.26
CA SER A 449 7.29 12.67 -21.25
C SER A 449 7.90 13.21 -19.95
N LEU A 450 7.33 14.28 -19.40
CA LEU A 450 7.78 14.84 -18.12
C LEU A 450 7.45 13.91 -16.96
N ASN A 451 6.25 13.35 -16.95
CA ASN A 451 5.81 12.40 -15.93
C ASN A 451 6.63 11.10 -15.95
N ALA A 452 7.06 10.65 -17.13
CA ALA A 452 8.01 9.54 -17.24
C ALA A 452 9.35 9.90 -16.61
N LEU A 453 9.89 11.09 -16.92
CA LEU A 453 11.15 11.55 -16.33
C LEU A 453 11.06 11.70 -14.80
N ARG A 454 9.95 12.29 -14.29
CA ARG A 454 9.67 12.40 -12.85
C ARG A 454 9.63 11.01 -12.20
N SER A 455 8.88 10.08 -12.78
CA SER A 455 8.76 8.71 -12.27
C SER A 455 10.11 7.97 -12.27
N TYR A 456 10.94 8.17 -13.30
CA TYR A 456 12.30 7.64 -13.35
C TYR A 456 13.16 8.23 -12.21
N CYS A 457 13.15 9.55 -12.05
CA CYS A 457 13.93 10.24 -11.02
C CYS A 457 13.52 9.83 -9.61
N ASP A 458 12.22 9.64 -9.35
CA ASP A 458 11.69 9.18 -8.07
C ASP A 458 12.09 7.73 -7.79
N TRP A 459 11.93 6.85 -8.79
CA TRP A 459 12.31 5.44 -8.67
C TRP A 459 13.81 5.24 -8.41
N HIS A 460 14.64 6.08 -9.03
CA HIS A 460 16.09 6.06 -8.85
C HIS A 460 16.60 6.99 -7.72
N GLY A 461 15.70 7.74 -7.06
CA GLY A 461 16.06 8.75 -6.05
C GLY A 461 17.12 9.76 -6.49
N LEU A 462 17.15 10.11 -7.78
CA LEU A 462 18.16 10.99 -8.38
C LEU A 462 18.15 12.37 -7.73
N LYS A 463 16.96 12.90 -7.41
CA LYS A 463 16.81 14.20 -6.76
C LYS A 463 17.51 14.23 -5.39
N THR A 464 17.32 13.19 -4.58
CA THR A 464 17.96 13.06 -3.27
C THR A 464 19.49 12.98 -3.39
N TYR A 465 19.98 12.26 -4.39
CA TYR A 465 21.41 12.12 -4.66
C TYR A 465 22.07 13.46 -5.03
N VAL A 466 21.40 14.32 -5.82
CA VAL A 466 21.94 15.62 -6.24
C VAL A 466 21.85 16.69 -5.15
N ILE A 467 20.71 16.80 -4.47
CA ILE A 467 20.44 17.93 -3.55
C ILE A 467 21.16 17.73 -2.20
N THR A 468 21.39 16.49 -1.79
CA THR A 468 22.01 16.22 -0.49
C THR A 468 23.53 16.23 -0.62
N LYS A 469 24.23 17.08 0.15
CA LYS A 469 25.70 17.07 0.17
C LYS A 469 26.22 15.70 0.65
N PRO A 470 27.35 15.21 0.11
CA PRO A 470 28.02 14.01 0.64
C PRO A 470 28.20 14.12 2.16
N GLY A 471 27.75 13.10 2.90
CA GLY A 471 27.81 13.08 4.37
C GLY A 471 26.65 13.75 5.12
N LYS A 472 25.61 14.25 4.44
CA LYS A 472 24.40 14.82 5.07
C LYS A 472 23.13 13.98 4.94
N ILE A 473 23.20 12.79 4.32
CA ILE A 473 22.05 11.90 4.26
C ILE A 473 21.83 11.31 5.65
N ALA A 474 20.78 11.75 6.33
CA ALA A 474 20.39 11.14 7.59
C ALA A 474 20.04 9.67 7.31
N PRO A 475 20.64 8.72 8.03
CA PRO A 475 20.23 7.33 7.91
C PRO A 475 18.80 7.19 8.41
N LEU A 476 18.05 6.26 7.84
CA LEU A 476 16.68 6.00 8.29
C LEU A 476 16.65 5.71 9.79
N THR A 477 15.68 6.29 10.49
CA THR A 477 15.49 6.06 11.93
C THR A 477 14.15 5.40 12.19
N THR A 478 14.12 4.40 13.05
CA THR A 478 12.89 3.81 13.61
C THR A 478 12.78 4.14 15.09
N ALA A 479 11.60 3.98 15.67
CA ALA A 479 11.39 4.22 17.09
C ALA A 479 11.61 2.93 17.87
N ASN A 480 12.50 2.94 18.86
CA ASN A 480 12.57 1.86 19.84
C ASN A 480 11.53 2.05 20.94
N HIS A 481 11.12 0.95 21.54
CA HIS A 481 10.30 0.99 22.75
C HIS A 481 10.87 1.90 23.84
N SER A 482 10.01 2.71 24.44
CA SER A 482 10.22 3.16 25.81
C SER A 482 10.04 1.96 26.74
N VAL A 483 11.02 1.72 27.61
CA VAL A 483 11.04 0.66 28.65
C VAL A 483 9.83 0.71 29.61
N HIS A 484 8.97 1.74 29.52
CA HIS A 484 7.92 2.05 30.49
C HIS A 484 6.48 1.67 30.12
N ARG A 485 6.22 0.93 29.02
CA ARG A 485 4.90 0.28 28.89
C ARG A 485 4.93 -1.05 29.64
N LEU A 486 4.50 -1.01 30.91
CA LEU A 486 4.12 -2.21 31.64
C LEU A 486 3.16 -3.03 30.77
N ALA A 487 3.47 -4.30 30.64
CA ALA A 487 2.56 -5.31 30.13
C ALA A 487 1.24 -5.26 30.92
N MET A 488 0.13 -4.95 30.26
CA MET A 488 -1.20 -5.29 30.76
C MET A 488 -1.59 -6.70 30.31
N HIS A 489 -0.66 -7.66 30.46
CA HIS A 489 -0.94 -9.08 30.30
C HIS A 489 -0.36 -9.80 31.50
N GLY A 490 -1.25 -10.14 32.42
CA GLY A 490 -0.95 -10.89 33.62
C GLY A 490 -2.25 -11.30 34.29
N SER A 491 -2.66 -12.54 34.06
CA SER A 491 -3.66 -13.22 34.87
C SER A 491 -3.16 -13.30 36.32
N GLY A 492 -3.68 -12.43 37.17
CA GLY A 492 -3.54 -12.49 38.61
C GLY A 492 -4.73 -11.75 39.20
N SER A 493 -5.43 -12.35 40.17
CA SER A 493 -6.53 -11.67 40.85
C SER A 493 -6.00 -10.38 41.48
N VAL A 494 -6.32 -9.24 40.89
CA VAL A 494 -5.81 -7.96 41.38
C VAL A 494 -6.63 -7.55 42.59
N SER A 495 -5.98 -7.45 43.74
CA SER A 495 -6.57 -6.85 44.94
C SER A 495 -6.86 -5.37 44.65
N LEU A 496 -8.14 -4.99 44.64
CA LEU A 496 -8.59 -3.60 44.39
C LEU A 496 -7.95 -2.59 45.35
N LYS A 497 -7.61 -3.01 46.58
CA LYS A 497 -6.90 -2.17 47.56
C LYS A 497 -5.45 -1.87 47.15
N GLU A 498 -4.80 -2.83 46.52
CA GLU A 498 -3.42 -2.71 46.07
C GLU A 498 -3.34 -1.89 44.78
N MET A 499 -4.34 -2.04 43.89
CA MET A 499 -4.52 -1.18 42.72
C MET A 499 -4.75 0.28 43.10
N ALA A 500 -5.61 0.55 44.09
CA ALA A 500 -5.85 1.92 44.59
C ALA A 500 -4.58 2.57 45.18
N LYS A 501 -3.73 1.79 45.85
CA LYS A 501 -2.45 2.26 46.40
C LYS A 501 -1.44 2.56 45.28
N ASN A 502 -1.40 1.70 44.26
CA ASN A 502 -0.55 1.89 43.09
C ASN A 502 -1.00 3.06 42.22
N ILE A 503 -2.31 3.34 42.13
CA ILE A 503 -2.87 4.50 41.40
C ILE A 503 -2.36 5.80 42.02
N LYS A 504 -2.42 5.98 43.35
CA LYS A 504 -1.89 7.19 43.99
C LYS A 504 -0.38 7.36 43.80
N GLN A 505 0.38 6.25 43.81
CA GLN A 505 1.81 6.29 43.52
C GLN A 505 2.11 6.58 42.04
N LEU A 506 1.27 6.08 41.12
CA LEU A 506 1.35 6.34 39.69
C LEU A 506 0.96 7.78 39.36
N GLU A 507 -0.08 8.33 39.98
CA GLU A 507 -0.47 9.74 39.87
C GLU A 507 0.64 10.68 40.39
N ALA A 508 1.29 10.30 41.48
CA ALA A 508 2.46 11.03 42.00
C ALA A 508 3.67 10.96 41.05
N LYS A 509 3.85 9.84 40.32
CA LYS A 509 4.88 9.69 39.28
C LYS A 509 4.51 10.37 37.95
N LEU A 510 3.23 10.41 37.59
CA LEU A 510 2.67 11.03 36.39
C LEU A 510 2.65 12.56 36.46
N LYS A 511 2.70 13.15 37.67
CA LYS A 511 2.92 14.60 37.86
C LYS A 511 4.29 15.09 37.37
N MET A 512 5.23 14.19 37.06
CA MET A 512 6.39 14.52 36.24
C MET A 512 6.06 14.18 34.79
N THR A 513 5.52 15.15 34.06
CA THR A 513 5.30 15.08 32.61
C THR A 513 6.65 15.02 31.89
N VAL A 514 7.26 13.84 31.87
CA VAL A 514 8.34 13.54 30.93
C VAL A 514 7.65 13.25 29.60
N SER A 515 7.89 14.11 28.61
CA SER A 515 7.64 13.76 27.22
C SER A 515 8.40 12.47 26.91
N VAL A 516 7.69 11.33 26.87
CA VAL A 516 8.29 10.03 26.51
C VAL A 516 8.47 10.03 25.00
N CYS A 517 9.44 10.81 24.50
CA CYS A 517 9.93 10.63 23.15
C CYS A 517 10.53 9.22 23.08
N LYS A 518 9.92 8.36 22.26
CA LYS A 518 10.51 7.05 21.93
C LYS A 518 11.94 7.28 21.40
N PRO A 519 12.97 6.63 21.95
CA PRO A 519 14.33 6.80 21.46
C PRO A 519 14.37 6.38 19.98
N LYS A 520 14.82 7.29 19.11
CA LYS A 520 15.02 6.98 17.69
C LYS A 520 16.31 6.17 17.54
N VAL A 521 16.23 5.05 16.84
CA VAL A 521 17.38 4.21 16.51
C VAL A 521 17.63 4.27 15.01
N THR A 522 18.88 4.49 14.68
CA THR A 522 19.36 4.49 13.30
C THR A 522 19.37 3.05 12.76
N LEU A 523 18.72 2.84 11.62
CA LEU A 523 18.84 1.61 10.87
C LEU A 523 20.24 1.52 10.23
N PRO A 524 20.86 0.32 10.25
CA PRO A 524 22.08 0.11 9.48
C PRO A 524 21.79 0.28 7.99
N LEU A 525 22.82 0.65 7.22
CA LEU A 525 22.74 0.63 5.77
C LEU A 525 22.41 -0.80 5.29
N ALA A 526 21.58 -0.91 4.26
CA ALA A 526 21.31 -2.17 3.59
C ALA A 526 22.53 -2.65 2.82
N ASP A 527 22.65 -3.97 2.70
CA ASP A 527 23.67 -4.63 1.90
C ASP A 527 23.31 -4.46 0.40
N ILE A 528 23.62 -3.29 -0.17
CA ILE A 528 23.33 -2.92 -1.56
C ILE A 528 24.60 -3.00 -2.41
N CYS A 529 24.50 -3.65 -3.56
CA CYS A 529 25.60 -3.74 -4.50
C CYS A 529 25.74 -2.43 -5.29
N ILE A 530 26.80 -1.67 -5.01
CA ILE A 530 27.20 -0.48 -5.77
C ILE A 530 28.46 -0.83 -6.57
N ASP A 531 28.31 -1.08 -7.86
CA ASP A 531 29.43 -1.30 -8.78
C ASP A 531 29.67 -0.08 -9.69
N GLU A 532 30.76 -0.13 -10.46
CA GLU A 532 31.13 0.93 -11.42
C GLU A 532 30.08 1.11 -12.52
N THR A 533 29.26 0.09 -12.82
CA THR A 533 28.21 0.20 -13.84
C THR A 533 27.06 1.07 -13.36
N ILE A 534 26.62 0.89 -12.10
CA ILE A 534 25.60 1.70 -11.46
C ILE A 534 26.09 3.13 -11.28
N LEU A 535 27.34 3.32 -10.82
CA LEU A 535 27.93 4.66 -10.68
C LEU A 535 27.97 5.41 -12.01
N ARG A 536 28.40 4.74 -13.09
CA ARG A 536 28.43 5.32 -14.43
C ARG A 536 27.03 5.70 -14.91
N LYS A 537 26.06 4.79 -14.74
CA LYS A 537 24.66 5.04 -15.11
C LYS A 537 24.12 6.30 -14.44
N TYR A 538 24.29 6.45 -13.12
CA TYR A 538 23.82 7.65 -12.41
C TYR A 538 24.50 8.93 -12.91
N ARG A 539 25.81 8.90 -13.20
CA ARG A 539 26.53 10.07 -13.73
C ARG A 539 26.04 10.45 -15.13
N GLU A 540 25.84 9.47 -16.01
CA GLU A 540 25.36 9.68 -17.37
C GLU A 540 23.92 10.20 -17.38
N ASP A 541 23.03 9.58 -16.60
CA ASP A 541 21.63 10.00 -16.48
C ASP A 541 21.52 11.45 -15.99
N LEU A 542 22.28 11.83 -14.96
CA LEU A 542 22.29 13.20 -14.43
C LEU A 542 22.80 14.21 -15.45
N LYS A 543 23.87 13.87 -16.18
CA LYS A 543 24.38 14.73 -17.25
C LYS A 543 23.30 14.99 -18.30
N LEU A 544 22.59 13.95 -18.72
CA LEU A 544 21.51 14.05 -19.71
C LEU A 544 20.34 14.90 -19.21
N ILE A 545 19.98 14.79 -17.93
CA ILE A 545 18.93 15.61 -17.29
C ILE A 545 19.34 17.10 -17.25
N VAL A 546 20.61 17.39 -16.95
CA VAL A 546 21.12 18.77 -16.98
C VAL A 546 21.17 19.30 -18.42
N ASP A 547 21.63 18.50 -19.37
CA ASP A 547 21.70 18.87 -20.79
C ASP A 547 20.29 19.16 -21.37
N LEU A 548 19.27 18.42 -20.93
CA LEU A 548 17.86 18.65 -21.25
C LEU A 548 17.40 20.07 -20.92
N HIS A 549 17.89 20.68 -19.83
CA HIS A 549 17.53 22.04 -19.45
C HIS A 549 17.96 23.04 -20.54
N ASN A 550 19.19 22.91 -21.04
CA ASN A 550 19.73 23.76 -22.10
C ASN A 550 18.97 23.56 -23.42
N VAL A 551 18.61 22.31 -23.74
CA VAL A 551 17.81 21.98 -24.93
C VAL A 551 16.44 22.67 -24.87
N LEU A 552 15.75 22.59 -23.73
CA LEU A 552 14.42 23.19 -23.58
C LEU A 552 14.45 24.72 -23.53
N LEU A 553 15.48 25.34 -22.95
CA LEU A 553 15.67 26.79 -23.03
C LEU A 553 15.82 27.28 -24.48
N LYS A 554 16.56 26.52 -25.30
CA LYS A 554 16.68 26.81 -26.73
C LYS A 554 15.34 26.63 -27.46
N GLN A 555 14.61 25.55 -27.16
CA GLN A 555 13.31 25.28 -27.79
C GLN A 555 12.23 26.28 -27.40
N LYS A 556 12.18 26.74 -26.15
CA LYS A 556 11.26 27.81 -25.71
C LYS A 556 11.46 29.11 -26.48
N ARG A 557 12.70 29.44 -26.89
CA ARG A 557 12.98 30.61 -27.73
C ARG A 557 12.52 30.41 -29.18
N GLU A 558 12.61 29.19 -29.69
CA GLU A 558 12.25 28.84 -31.07
C GLU A 558 10.74 28.64 -31.25
N TYR A 559 10.04 28.14 -30.22
CA TYR A 559 8.61 27.84 -30.22
C TYR A 559 7.92 28.51 -29.02
N PRO A 560 7.76 29.85 -29.02
CA PRO A 560 7.20 30.60 -27.89
C PRO A 560 5.75 30.26 -27.56
N GLN A 561 5.01 29.67 -28.50
CA GLN A 561 3.62 29.23 -28.36
C GLN A 561 3.47 27.92 -27.57
N VAL A 562 4.55 27.18 -27.34
CA VAL A 562 4.52 25.90 -26.63
C VAL A 562 4.89 26.12 -25.17
N ASP A 563 4.07 25.63 -24.25
CA ASP A 563 4.34 25.79 -22.82
C ASP A 563 5.34 24.74 -22.31
N PHE A 564 6.55 25.22 -21.98
CA PHE A 564 7.60 24.42 -21.33
C PHE A 564 7.75 24.74 -19.83
N SER A 565 6.82 25.50 -19.23
CA SER A 565 6.99 26.04 -17.87
C SER A 565 7.15 24.95 -16.82
N GLU A 566 6.36 23.87 -16.88
CA GLU A 566 6.50 22.74 -15.95
C GLU A 566 7.86 22.05 -16.04
N TRP A 567 8.37 21.85 -17.27
CA TRP A 567 9.69 21.28 -17.48
C TRP A 567 10.80 22.18 -16.90
N LEU A 568 10.70 23.48 -17.16
CA LEU A 568 11.67 24.47 -16.70
C LEU A 568 11.57 24.73 -15.19
N ASN A 569 10.47 24.37 -14.54
CA ASN A 569 10.35 24.37 -13.08
C ASN A 569 10.94 23.10 -12.45
N PHE A 570 10.89 21.96 -13.16
CA PHE A 570 11.36 20.67 -12.63
C PHE A 570 12.88 20.47 -12.78
N LEU A 571 13.44 20.74 -13.96
CA LEU A 571 14.86 20.46 -14.26
C LEU A 571 15.89 21.23 -13.38
N PRO A 572 15.64 22.47 -12.93
CA PRO A 572 16.58 23.19 -12.07
C PRO A 572 16.92 22.48 -10.76
N ASP A 573 16.04 21.59 -10.26
CA ASP A 573 16.27 20.80 -9.05
C ASP A 573 17.51 19.88 -9.14
N PHE A 574 18.02 19.64 -10.36
CA PHE A 574 19.16 18.76 -10.63
C PHE A 574 20.45 19.53 -10.95
N ILE A 575 20.42 20.86 -10.99
CA ILE A 575 21.59 21.70 -11.28
C ILE A 575 22.29 22.06 -9.96
N PRO A 576 23.57 21.70 -9.76
CA PRO A 576 24.29 22.02 -8.53
C PRO A 576 24.38 23.55 -8.29
N GLU A 577 24.23 23.99 -7.03
CA GLU A 577 24.26 25.42 -6.63
C GLU A 577 25.50 26.21 -7.12
N LYS A 578 26.62 25.54 -7.41
CA LYS A 578 27.82 26.18 -7.97
C LYS A 578 27.64 26.64 -9.42
N ASP A 579 26.83 25.94 -10.22
CA ASP A 579 26.59 26.27 -11.62
C ASP A 579 25.43 27.25 -11.79
N ALA A 580 24.47 27.27 -10.86
CA ALA A 580 23.36 28.22 -10.83
C ALA A 580 23.79 29.70 -10.71
N ARG A 581 24.99 29.98 -10.19
CA ARG A 581 25.57 31.33 -10.11
C ARG A 581 26.36 31.75 -11.35
N SER A 582 26.54 30.85 -12.32
CA SER A 582 27.26 31.13 -13.56
C SER A 582 26.32 31.45 -14.73
N THR A 583 25.02 31.28 -14.53
CA THR A 583 23.95 31.51 -15.52
C THR A 583 23.01 32.67 -15.17
N SER A 584 23.29 33.42 -14.09
CA SER A 584 22.57 34.64 -13.71
C SER A 584 23.16 35.88 -14.36
#